data_AF-A0A937XM80-F1
#
_entry.id   AF-A0A937XM80-F1
#
_cell.length_a   1.000
_cell.length_b   1.000
_cell.length_c   1.000
_cell.angle_alpha   90.00
_cell.angle_beta   90.00
_cell.angle_gamma   90.00
#
_symmetry.space_group_name_H-M   'P 1'
#
loop_
_entity.id
_entity.type
_entity.pdbx_description
1 polymer ?
#
loop_
_entity_poly.entity_id
_entity_poly.type
_entity_poly.pdbx_seq_one_letter_code
_entity_poly.pdbx_strand_id
1 'polypeptide(L)' 'MPLREKYSPNMGVWIPQTDILDRVVHIWPYRDFDYRTEVRAGVNPESEWAAYLRLVVPWIREIRSTVWRCLPPISR' A
#
# COMPACT_ATOMS: atom_id res chain seq x y z
N MET A 1 3.11 8.74 -1.34
CA MET A 1 1.89 9.15 -0.57
C MET A 1 2.37 9.81 0.72
N PRO A 2 2.57 11.14 0.73
CA PRO A 2 3.33 11.81 1.79
C PRO A 2 2.84 11.54 3.22
N LEU A 3 1.52 11.58 3.44
CA LEU A 3 0.92 11.26 4.74
C LEU A 3 1.16 9.80 5.16
N ARG A 4 0.94 8.85 4.24
CA ARG A 4 1.06 7.41 4.51
C ARG A 4 2.51 7.01 4.83
N GLU A 5 3.46 7.67 4.18
CA GLU A 5 4.91 7.46 4.36
C GLU A 5 5.43 7.92 5.73
N LYS A 6 4.70 8.80 6.45
CA LYS A 6 5.00 9.11 7.85
C LYS A 6 4.85 7.89 8.77
N TYR A 7 4.02 6.92 8.40
CA TYR A 7 3.69 5.75 9.23
C TYR A 7 4.41 4.47 8.79
N SER A 8 4.61 4.28 7.48
CA SER A 8 5.36 3.15 6.94
C SER A 8 6.02 3.50 5.61
N PRO A 9 7.26 3.07 5.36
CA PRO A 9 7.93 3.31 4.08
C PRO A 9 7.14 2.69 2.93
N ASN A 10 7.22 3.32 1.76
CA ASN A 10 6.67 2.78 0.52
C ASN A 10 7.80 2.19 -0.31
N MET A 11 7.67 0.93 -0.72
CA MET A 11 8.65 0.32 -1.64
C MET A 11 8.50 0.88 -3.06
N GLY A 12 7.28 1.28 -3.43
CA GLY A 12 7.02 1.97 -4.67
C GLY A 12 5.56 1.88 -5.13
N VAL A 13 5.27 2.64 -6.18
CA VAL A 13 3.97 2.71 -6.84
C VAL A 13 4.19 2.63 -8.35
N TRP A 14 3.45 1.76 -9.02
CA TRP A 14 3.58 1.50 -10.45
C TRP A 14 2.21 1.44 -11.12
N ILE A 15 2.19 1.81 -12.41
CA ILE A 15 1.13 1.45 -13.36
C ILE A 15 1.76 0.41 -14.29
N PRO A 16 1.14 -0.77 -14.49
CA PRO A 16 1.68 -1.76 -15.39
C PRO A 16 1.65 -1.23 -16.83
N GLN A 17 2.74 -1.44 -17.55
CA GLN A 17 2.84 -1.03 -18.97
C GLN A 17 2.28 -2.09 -19.93
N THR A 18 2.08 -3.31 -19.44
CA THR A 18 1.55 -4.46 -20.17
C THR A 18 0.60 -5.21 -19.24
N ASP A 19 -0.49 -5.80 -19.75
CA ASP A 19 -1.62 -6.43 -19.02
C ASP A 19 -2.92 -5.59 -18.90
N ILE A 20 -3.06 -4.80 -17.85
CA ILE A 20 -4.30 -4.21 -17.35
C ILE A 20 -3.98 -2.75 -17.08
N LEU A 21 -4.19 -1.94 -18.12
CA LEU A 21 -3.75 -0.55 -18.19
C LEU A 21 -4.40 0.36 -17.13
N ASP A 22 -5.53 -0.06 -16.53
CA ASP A 22 -6.27 0.68 -15.50
C ASP A 22 -5.97 0.19 -14.06
N ARG A 23 -4.76 -0.30 -13.81
CA ARG A 23 -4.34 -0.81 -12.50
C ARG A 23 -3.24 0.06 -11.90
N VAL A 24 -3.37 0.34 -10.61
CA VAL A 24 -2.27 0.87 -9.79
C VAL A 24 -1.80 -0.23 -8.85
N VAL A 25 -0.48 -0.46 -8.80
CA VAL A 25 0.16 -1.40 -7.88
C VAL A 25 1.02 -0.59 -6.91
N HIS A 26 0.90 -0.88 -5.62
CA HIS A 26 1.76 -0.31 -4.59
C HIS A 26 2.22 -1.39 -3.62
N ILE A 27 3.43 -1.27 -3.09
CA ILE A 27 4.00 -2.25 -2.17
C ILE A 27 4.39 -1.55 -0.87
N TRP A 28 3.87 -2.07 0.24
CA TRP A 28 4.13 -1.56 1.59
C TRP A 28 4.84 -2.64 2.41
N PRO A 29 6.14 -2.49 2.69
CA PRO A 29 6.85 -3.39 3.57
C PRO A 29 6.43 -3.16 5.03
N TYR A 30 6.23 -4.27 5.76
CA TYR A 30 5.95 -4.28 7.20
C TYR A 30 6.91 -5.28 7.87
N ARG A 31 7.40 -4.96 9.07
CA ARG A 31 8.23 -5.89 9.86
C ARG A 31 7.46 -7.18 10.22
N ASP A 32 6.18 -7.04 10.57
CA ASP A 32 5.29 -8.10 11.00
C ASP A 32 3.81 -7.65 10.84
N PHE A 33 2.86 -8.54 11.18
CA PHE A 33 1.43 -8.25 11.08
C PHE A 33 0.91 -7.26 12.13
N ASP A 34 1.55 -7.20 13.31
CA ASP A 34 1.15 -6.29 14.38
C ASP A 34 1.49 -4.85 13.98
N TYR A 35 2.70 -4.63 13.45
CA TYR A 35 3.10 -3.36 12.85
C TYR A 35 2.16 -2.92 11.73
N ARG A 36 1.76 -3.85 10.86
CA ARG A 36 0.77 -3.53 9.81
C ARG A 36 -0.54 -3.04 10.43
N THR A 37 -0.96 -3.63 11.54
CA THR A 37 -2.17 -3.24 12.27
C THR A 37 -2.01 -1.86 12.92
N GLU A 38 -0.92 -1.64 13.66
CA GLU A 38 -0.57 -0.36 14.29
C GLU A 38 -0.54 0.79 13.27
N VAL A 39 0.15 0.57 12.16
CA VAL A 39 0.30 1.55 11.08
C VAL A 39 -1.05 1.93 10.49
N ARG A 40 -1.92 0.94 10.22
CA ARG A 40 -3.26 1.21 9.68
C ARG A 40 -4.15 1.92 10.69
N ALA A 41 -4.05 1.55 11.98
CA ALA A 41 -4.76 2.23 13.06
C ALA A 41 -4.33 3.69 13.21
N GLY A 42 -3.04 4.00 13.02
CA GLY A 42 -2.52 5.36 13.06
C GLY A 42 -2.93 6.23 11.86
N VAL A 43 -2.99 5.65 10.66
CA VAL A 43 -3.35 6.40 9.44
C VAL A 43 -4.86 6.65 9.32
N ASN A 44 -5.70 5.70 9.75
CA ASN A 44 -7.16 5.80 9.61
C ASN A 44 -7.81 7.07 10.19
N PRO A 45 -7.40 7.62 11.36
CA PRO A 45 -8.01 8.83 11.91
C PRO A 45 -7.57 10.13 11.22
N GLU A 46 -6.56 10.10 10.32
CA GLU A 46 -6.05 11.29 9.66
C GLU A 46 -7.08 11.87 8.68
N SER A 47 -7.43 13.15 8.85
CA SER A 47 -8.42 13.83 8.00
C SER A 47 -7.98 13.91 6.54
N GLU A 48 -6.69 14.13 6.29
CA GLU A 48 -6.08 14.10 4.96
C GLU A 48 -6.22 12.72 4.30
N TRP A 49 -6.11 11.63 5.07
CA TRP A 49 -6.31 10.27 4.57
C TRP A 49 -7.78 10.03 4.20
N ALA A 50 -8.71 10.45 5.07
CA ALA A 50 -10.13 10.37 4.80
C ALA A 50 -10.54 11.17 3.55
N ALA A 51 -9.98 12.37 3.37
CA ALA A 51 -10.19 13.18 2.18
C ALA A 51 -9.67 12.50 0.91
N TYR A 52 -8.46 11.93 0.96
CA TYR A 52 -7.90 11.14 -0.13
C TYR A 52 -8.81 9.97 -0.52
N LEU A 53 -9.27 9.18 0.46
CA LEU A 53 -10.16 8.04 0.20
C LEU A 53 -11.46 8.47 -0.48
N ARG A 54 -12.08 9.57 -0.04
CA ARG A 54 -13.31 10.10 -0.68
C ARG A 54 -13.09 10.47 -2.15
N LEU A 55 -11.90 10.94 -2.50
CA LEU A 55 -11.56 11.27 -3.88
C LEU A 55 -11.36 10.02 -4.74
N VAL A 56 -10.66 8.99 -4.23
CA VAL A 56 -10.24 7.85 -5.05
C VAL A 56 -11.22 6.68 -5.05
N VAL A 57 -11.93 6.41 -3.95
CA VAL A 57 -12.82 5.24 -3.83
C VAL A 57 -13.86 5.14 -4.95
N PRO A 58 -14.50 6.23 -5.42
CA PRO A 58 -15.45 6.16 -6.54
C PRO A 58 -14.85 5.67 -7.86
N TRP A 59 -13.53 5.80 -8.06
CA TRP A 59 -12.82 5.36 -9.27
C TRP A 59 -12.36 3.91 -9.20
N ILE A 60 -12.43 3.28 -8.02
CA ILE A 60 -11.89 1.95 -7.80
C ILE A 60 -12.96 0.91 -8.14
N ARG A 61 -12.71 0.14 -9.21
CA ARG A 61 -13.57 -1.01 -9.58
C ARG A 61 -13.29 -2.25 -8.75
N GLU A 62 -12.03 -2.49 -8.41
CA GLU A 62 -11.58 -3.65 -7.64
C GLU A 62 -10.32 -3.32 -6.85
N ILE A 63 -10.23 -3.83 -5.62
CA ILE A 63 -8.99 -3.83 -4.81
C ILE A 63 -8.61 -5.29 -4.55
N ARG A 64 -7.39 -5.67 -4.92
CA ARG A 64 -6.77 -6.94 -4.51
C ARG A 64 -5.57 -6.66 -3.64
N SER A 65 -5.41 -7.46 -2.58
CA SER A 65 -4.24 -7.39 -1.70
C SER A 65 -3.72 -8.80 -1.46
N THR A 66 -2.41 -8.94 -1.52
CA THR A 66 -1.69 -10.19 -1.27
C THR A 66 -0.51 -9.87 -0.35
N VAL A 67 -0.24 -10.76 0.60
CA VAL A 67 0.90 -10.62 1.51
C VAL A 67 1.96 -11.62 1.10
N TRP A 68 3.17 -11.11 0.92
CA TRP A 68 4.33 -11.88 0.50
C TRP A 68 5.35 -11.88 1.63
N ARG A 69 6.06 -13.00 1.80
CA ARG A 69 7.24 -13.08 2.66
C ARG A 69 8.47 -13.00 1.77
N CYS A 70 9.40 -12.11 2.08
CA CYS A 70 10.70 -12.11 1.41
C CYS A 70 11.42 -13.42 1.73
N LEU A 71 11.86 -14.12 0.68
CA LEU A 71 12.75 -15.26 0.86
C LEU A 71 14.14 -14.75 1.25
N PRO A 72 14.89 -15.50 2.07
CA PRO A 72 16.29 -15.19 2.30
C PRO A 72 17.05 -15.21 0.95
N PRO A 73 18.16 -14.45 0.83
CA PRO A 73 19.02 -14.55 -0.33
C PRO A 73 19.41 -16.00 -0.58
N ILE A 74 19.30 -16.45 -1.84
CA ILE A 74 19.85 -17.74 -2.23
C ILE A 74 21.37 -17.58 -2.16
N SER A 75 21.99 -18.20 -1.13
CA SER A 75 23.44 -18.28 -1.05
C SER A 75 23.96 -18.99 -2.30
N ARG A 76 24.90 -18.35 -3.01
CA ARG A 76 25.69 -19.03 -4.04
C ARG A 76 26.69 -19.97 -3.40
#